data_AF-A0A1Q8EJ12-F1
#
_entry.id   AF-A0A1Q8EJ12-F1
#
_cell.length_a   1.000
_cell.length_b   1.000
_cell.length_c   1.000
_cell.angle_alpha   90.00
_cell.angle_beta   90.00
_cell.angle_gamma   90.00
#
_symmetry.space_group_name_H-M   'P 1'
#
loop_
_entity.id
_entity.type
_entity.pdbx_description
1 polymer ?
#
loop_
_entity_poly.entity_id
_entity_poly.type
_entity_poly.pdbx_seq_one_letter_code
_entity_poly.pdbx_strand_id
1 'polypeptide(L)'
;MNLISSPHDFFVVLCALTFLGIFSMAGIYLYWGYTRLEEILGHVKNCKAITESRFYLHMGPWGRLVMVGMVAGFLARPTSYIKKGILDANEIDTFPQPFKKRLTLSHYIVWGLGGSMLLSVSAMKAIELFA
;
A
#
# COMPACT_ATOMS: atom_id res chain seq x y z
N MET A 1 21.95 -28.08 -6.94
CA MET A 1 21.87 -26.89 -7.82
C MET A 1 21.98 -25.67 -6.92
N ASN A 2 23.09 -24.94 -6.99
CA ASN A 2 23.27 -23.72 -6.19
C ASN A 2 22.44 -22.62 -6.86
N LEU A 3 21.34 -22.20 -6.22
CA LEU A 3 20.47 -21.12 -6.72
C LEU A 3 21.13 -19.73 -6.66
N ILE A 4 22.30 -19.62 -6.03
CA ILE A 4 23.02 -18.36 -5.83
C ILE A 4 24.49 -18.64 -6.14
N SER A 5 24.88 -18.54 -7.42
CA SER A 5 26.27 -18.68 -7.86
C SER A 5 26.90 -17.34 -8.24
N SER A 6 26.08 -16.34 -8.55
CA SER A 6 26.48 -14.98 -8.91
C SER A 6 25.70 -13.93 -8.12
N PRO A 7 26.28 -12.74 -7.82
CA PRO A 7 25.54 -11.61 -7.24
C PRO A 7 24.29 -11.25 -8.06
N HIS A 8 24.35 -11.42 -9.38
CA HIS A 8 23.22 -11.15 -10.27
C HIS A 8 22.02 -12.07 -9.99
N ASP A 9 22.25 -13.37 -9.80
CA ASP A 9 21.19 -14.33 -9.50
C ASP A 9 20.49 -14.02 -8.18
N PHE A 10 21.25 -13.57 -7.17
CA PHE A 10 20.70 -13.13 -5.90
C PHE A 10 19.72 -11.95 -6.05
N PHE A 11 20.10 -10.93 -6.82
CA PHE A 11 19.23 -9.76 -7.05
C PHE A 11 17.99 -10.12 -7.88
N VAL A 12 18.12 -11.02 -8.85
CA VAL A 12 16.98 -11.52 -9.64
C VAL A 12 15.99 -12.28 -8.75
N VAL A 13 16.47 -13.18 -7.90
CA VAL A 13 15.62 -13.93 -6.95
C VAL A 13 14.95 -12.99 -5.95
N LEU A 14 15.68 -11.99 -5.44
CA LEU A 14 15.12 -10.97 -4.55
C LEU A 14 14.02 -10.13 -5.23
N CYS A 15 14.22 -9.76 -6.50
CA CYS A 15 13.22 -9.05 -7.30
C CYS A 15 11.97 -9.91 -7.53
N ALA A 16 12.13 -11.18 -7.87
CA ALA A 16 11.01 -12.11 -8.04
C ALA A 16 10.21 -12.30 -6.73
N LEU A 17 10.91 -12.42 -5.59
CA LEU A 17 10.28 -12.57 -4.28
C LEU A 17 9.52 -11.30 -3.87
N THR A 18 10.09 -10.12 -4.11
CA THR A 18 9.41 -8.84 -3.83
C THR A 18 8.18 -8.66 -4.72
N PHE A 19 8.24 -9.08 -5.99
CA PHE A 19 7.11 -9.03 -6.91
C PHE A 19 5.93 -9.91 -6.43
N LEU A 20 6.22 -11.14 -6.00
CA LEU A 20 5.22 -12.03 -5.38
C LEU A 20 4.64 -11.43 -4.08
N GLY A 21 5.49 -10.77 -3.28
CA GLY A 21 5.08 -10.05 -2.07
C GLY A 21 4.09 -8.92 -2.38
N ILE A 22 4.36 -8.11 -3.40
CA ILE A 22 3.48 -7.01 -3.82
C ILE A 22 2.14 -7.57 -4.33
N PHE A 23 2.16 -8.64 -5.13
CA PHE A 23 0.94 -9.28 -5.64
C PHE A 23 0.07 -9.86 -4.53
N SER A 24 0.67 -10.55 -3.57
CA SER A 24 -0.07 -11.09 -2.42
C SER A 24 -0.67 -9.97 -1.56
N MET A 25 0.06 -8.88 -1.34
CA MET A 25 -0.47 -7.69 -0.68
C MET A 25 -1.63 -7.08 -1.46
N ALA A 26 -1.51 -6.91 -2.78
CA ALA A 26 -2.61 -6.40 -3.62
C ALA A 26 -3.89 -7.26 -3.47
N GLY A 27 -3.75 -8.58 -3.36
CA GLY A 27 -4.84 -9.50 -3.05
C GLY A 27 -5.47 -9.24 -1.67
N ILE A 28 -4.65 -9.01 -0.63
CA ILE A 28 -5.13 -8.66 0.71
C ILE A 28 -5.88 -7.31 0.71
N TYR A 29 -5.35 -6.32 -0.01
CA TYR A 29 -5.99 -5.01 -0.20
C TYR A 29 -7.34 -5.13 -0.92
N LEU A 30 -7.42 -5.95 -1.96
CA LEU A 30 -8.67 -6.29 -2.65
C LEU A 30 -9.66 -6.99 -1.71
N TYR A 31 -9.18 -7.98 -0.93
CA TYR A 31 -10.01 -8.70 0.02
C TYR A 31 -10.61 -7.78 1.08
N TRP A 32 -9.80 -6.88 1.66
CA TRP A 32 -10.30 -5.84 2.57
C TRP A 32 -11.22 -4.85 1.86
N GLY A 33 -10.93 -4.50 0.62
CA GLY A 33 -11.79 -3.70 -0.26
C GLY A 33 -13.12 -4.35 -0.61
N TYR A 34 -13.24 -5.68 -0.50
CA TYR A 34 -14.48 -6.39 -0.78
C TYR A 34 -15.28 -6.68 0.49
N THR A 35 -14.59 -7.02 1.58
CA THR A 35 -15.22 -7.46 2.83
C THR A 35 -15.48 -6.35 3.83
N ARG A 36 -14.68 -5.28 3.83
CA ARG A 36 -14.67 -4.25 4.88
C ARG A 36 -14.77 -2.83 4.33
N LEU A 37 -14.82 -2.66 3.02
CA LEU A 37 -14.88 -1.33 2.40
C LEU A 37 -16.14 -0.57 2.78
N GLU A 38 -17.29 -1.21 2.91
CA GLU A 38 -18.53 -0.53 3.30
C GLU A 38 -18.48 -0.05 4.76
N GLU A 39 -17.89 -0.83 5.68
CA GLU A 39 -17.62 -0.38 7.06
C GLU A 39 -16.68 0.83 7.06
N ILE A 40 -15.58 0.73 6.30
CA ILE A 40 -14.58 1.80 6.20
C ILE A 40 -15.23 3.07 5.64
N LEU A 41 -15.94 2.97 4.52
CA LEU A 41 -16.62 4.09 3.85
C LEU A 41 -17.73 4.67 4.73
N GLY A 42 -18.39 3.84 5.54
CA GLY A 42 -19.39 4.26 6.52
C GLY A 42 -18.80 5.13 7.63
N HIS A 43 -17.57 4.85 8.07
CA HIS A 43 -16.89 5.61 9.14
C HIS A 43 -16.25 6.92 8.65
N VAL A 44 -16.05 7.07 7.34
CA VAL A 44 -15.35 8.21 6.73
C VAL A 44 -16.19 8.94 5.69
N LYS A 45 -17.51 8.78 5.78
CA LYS A 45 -18.51 9.35 4.86
C LYS A 45 -18.43 10.87 4.76
N ASN A 46 -18.01 11.57 5.82
CA ASN A 46 -17.93 13.03 5.82
C ASN A 46 -16.55 13.56 5.39
N CYS A 47 -15.58 12.68 5.18
CA CYS A 47 -14.25 13.07 4.75
C CYS A 47 -14.22 13.50 3.28
N LYS A 48 -13.88 14.78 3.03
CA LYS A 48 -13.82 15.39 1.69
C LYS A 48 -12.99 14.59 0.69
N ALA A 49 -11.85 14.04 1.14
CA ALA A 49 -10.97 13.20 0.31
C ALA A 49 -11.65 11.95 -0.22
N ILE A 50 -12.55 11.35 0.56
CA ILE A 50 -13.20 10.08 0.21
C ILE A 50 -14.50 10.35 -0.56
N THR A 51 -15.18 11.46 -0.28
CA THR A 51 -16.31 11.93 -1.08
C THR A 51 -15.90 12.28 -2.50
N GLU A 52 -14.76 12.95 -2.70
CA GLU A 52 -14.21 13.20 -4.04
C GLU A 52 -13.68 11.91 -4.68
N SER A 53 -13.08 11.02 -3.89
CA SER A 53 -12.57 9.73 -4.37
C SER A 53 -13.66 8.68 -4.60
N ARG A 54 -14.93 8.96 -4.25
CA ARG A 54 -16.07 8.03 -4.41
C ARG A 54 -16.29 7.64 -5.86
N PHE A 55 -15.85 8.49 -6.79
CA PHE A 55 -15.79 8.20 -8.23
C PHE A 55 -14.97 6.93 -8.54
N TYR A 56 -13.89 6.65 -7.79
CA TYR A 56 -13.10 5.44 -7.99
C TYR A 56 -13.91 4.17 -7.74
N LEU A 57 -14.93 4.17 -6.87
CA LEU A 57 -15.76 2.97 -6.66
C LEU A 57 -16.50 2.52 -7.93
N HIS A 58 -16.76 3.44 -8.86
CA HIS A 58 -17.36 3.12 -10.16
C HIS A 58 -16.40 2.38 -11.12
N MET A 59 -15.09 2.44 -10.89
CA MET A 59 -14.09 1.66 -11.65
C MET A 59 -14.02 0.18 -11.24
N GLY A 60 -14.96 -0.29 -10.40
CA GLY A 60 -15.05 -1.70 -10.02
C GLY A 60 -13.90 -2.15 -9.11
N PRO A 61 -13.35 -3.36 -9.29
CA PRO A 61 -12.34 -3.93 -8.38
C PRO A 61 -11.08 -3.07 -8.24
N TRP A 62 -10.66 -2.44 -9.33
CA TRP A 62 -9.43 -1.62 -9.35
C TRP A 62 -9.58 -0.34 -8.55
N GLY A 63 -10.72 0.31 -8.67
CA GLY A 63 -11.03 1.51 -7.91
C GLY A 63 -11.22 1.26 -6.42
N ARG A 64 -11.72 0.08 -6.03
CA ARG A 64 -11.75 -0.35 -4.62
C ARG A 64 -10.34 -0.53 -4.06
N LEU A 65 -9.42 -1.11 -4.83
CA LEU A 65 -8.02 -1.29 -4.43
C LEU A 65 -7.34 0.07 -4.19
N VAL A 66 -7.52 1.01 -5.12
CA VAL A 66 -7.01 2.38 -5.01
C VAL A 66 -7.61 3.11 -3.81
N MET A 67 -8.92 2.96 -3.55
CA MET A 67 -9.59 3.53 -2.37
C MET A 67 -9.00 3.00 -1.06
N VAL A 68 -8.85 1.68 -0.91
CA VAL A 68 -8.27 1.10 0.31
C VAL A 68 -6.81 1.54 0.47
N GLY A 69 -6.06 1.62 -0.63
CA GLY A 69 -4.69 2.15 -0.63
C GLY A 69 -4.61 3.61 -0.20
N MET A 70 -5.53 4.47 -0.66
CA MET A 70 -5.61 5.86 -0.23
C MET A 70 -5.96 5.99 1.25
N VAL A 71 -6.97 5.25 1.72
CA VAL A 71 -7.35 5.21 3.14
C VAL A 71 -6.19 4.69 4.00
N ALA A 72 -5.45 3.69 3.51
CA ALA A 72 -4.22 3.20 4.15
C ALA A 72 -3.16 4.29 4.29
N GLY A 73 -2.92 5.06 3.22
CA GLY A 73 -2.00 6.18 3.23
C GLY A 73 -2.42 7.30 4.19
N PHE A 74 -3.71 7.64 4.21
CA PHE A 74 -4.26 8.63 5.14
C PHE A 74 -4.12 8.19 6.60
N LEU A 75 -4.40 6.91 6.90
CA LEU A 75 -4.27 6.34 8.24
C LEU A 75 -2.82 6.12 8.67
N ALA A 76 -1.89 5.94 7.72
CA ALA A 76 -0.46 5.85 8.02
C ALA A 76 0.12 7.20 8.46
N ARG A 77 -0.42 8.33 7.97
CA ARG A 77 0.07 9.67 8.32
C ARG A 77 -1.04 10.68 8.62
N PRO A 78 -1.93 10.41 9.59
CA PRO A 78 -3.16 11.18 9.81
C PRO A 78 -2.87 12.64 10.15
N THR A 79 -1.80 12.90 10.91
CA THR A 79 -1.43 14.23 11.42
C THR A 79 -1.13 15.24 10.30
N SER A 80 -0.61 14.78 9.16
CA SER A 80 -0.32 15.65 8.01
C SER A 80 -1.57 16.00 7.20
N TYR A 81 -2.57 15.11 7.18
CA TYR A 81 -3.82 15.32 6.43
C TYR A 81 -4.88 16.07 7.26
N ILE A 82 -4.91 15.86 8.59
CA ILE A 82 -5.71 16.67 9.53
C ILE A 82 -5.27 18.13 9.47
N LYS A 83 -3.96 18.41 9.48
CA LYS A 83 -3.42 19.77 9.36
C LYS A 83 -3.80 20.48 8.06
N LYS A 84 -4.13 19.73 7.01
CA LYS A 84 -4.55 20.27 5.71
C LYS A 84 -6.07 20.40 5.57
N GLY A 85 -6.85 20.02 6.60
CA GLY A 85 -8.31 20.04 6.56
C GLY A 85 -8.92 19.02 5.57
N ILE A 86 -8.12 18.04 5.14
CA ILE A 86 -8.51 17.02 4.17
C ILE A 86 -9.21 15.85 4.89
N LEU A 87 -8.83 15.58 6.14
CA LEU A 87 -9.43 14.58 7.03
C LEU A 87 -10.01 15.24 8.30
N ASP A 88 -11.19 14.78 8.72
CA ASP A 88 -11.77 15.11 10.01
C ASP A 88 -11.09 14.26 11.11
N ALA A 89 -10.63 14.92 12.17
CA ALA A 89 -9.95 14.25 13.28
C ALA A 89 -10.89 13.33 14.08
N ASN A 90 -12.18 13.67 14.17
CA ASN A 90 -13.17 12.87 14.91
C ASN A 90 -13.47 11.52 14.23
N GLU A 91 -13.48 11.49 12.89
CA GLU A 91 -13.70 10.24 12.14
C GLU A 91 -12.48 9.30 12.25
N ILE A 92 -11.25 9.83 12.38
CA ILE A 92 -10.04 9.02 12.62
C ILE A 92 -10.02 8.44 14.04
N ASP A 93 -10.47 9.21 15.03
CA ASP A 93 -10.44 8.78 16.43
C ASP A 93 -11.48 7.68 16.71
N THR A 94 -12.63 7.75 16.03
CA THR A 94 -13.68 6.72 16.09
C THR A 94 -13.35 5.47 15.27
N PHE A 95 -12.29 5.51 14.45
CA PHE A 95 -11.93 4.41 13.57
C PHE A 95 -11.38 3.21 14.36
N PRO A 96 -11.77 1.96 14.03
CA PRO A 96 -11.29 0.79 14.76
C PRO A 96 -9.77 0.69 14.75
N GLN A 97 -9.17 0.92 15.92
CA GLN A 97 -7.73 0.80 16.24
C GLN A 97 -7.02 -0.44 15.64
N PRO A 98 -7.58 -1.67 15.71
CA PRO A 98 -6.91 -2.83 15.13
C PRO A 98 -6.83 -2.76 13.60
N PHE A 99 -7.79 -2.09 12.96
CA PHE A 99 -7.81 -1.91 11.51
C PHE A 99 -6.79 -0.87 11.07
N LYS A 100 -6.70 0.25 11.79
CA LYS A 100 -5.67 1.29 11.60
C LYS A 100 -4.26 0.70 11.68
N LYS A 101 -3.97 -0.10 12.71
CA LYS A 101 -2.66 -0.77 12.84
C LYS A 101 -2.33 -1.69 11.67
N ARG A 102 -3.28 -2.55 11.25
CA ARG A 102 -3.05 -3.49 10.14
C ARG A 102 -2.80 -2.77 8.82
N LEU A 103 -3.54 -1.68 8.58
CA LEU A 103 -3.47 -0.91 7.35
C LEU A 103 -2.21 -0.03 7.28
N THR A 104 -1.80 0.55 8.42
CA THR A 104 -0.51 1.24 8.54
C THR A 104 0.65 0.25 8.36
N LEU A 105 0.58 -0.94 8.98
CA LEU A 105 1.59 -1.97 8.82
C LEU A 105 1.72 -2.42 7.36
N SER A 106 0.61 -2.68 6.68
CA SER A 106 0.62 -3.06 5.26
C SER A 106 1.18 -1.93 4.38
N HIS A 107 0.89 -0.66 4.70
CA HIS A 107 1.47 0.47 3.97
C HIS A 107 3.00 0.53 4.12
N TYR A 108 3.52 0.34 5.33
CA TYR A 108 4.97 0.26 5.56
C TYR A 108 5.60 -0.95 4.85
N ILE A 109 4.92 -2.11 4.83
CA ILE A 109 5.42 -3.29 4.11
C ILE A 109 5.47 -3.03 2.60
N VAL A 110 4.44 -2.42 2.01
CA VAL A 110 4.42 -2.07 0.58
C VAL A 110 5.54 -1.08 0.24
N TRP A 111 5.75 -0.05 1.06
CA TRP A 111 6.86 0.88 0.87
C TRP A 111 8.23 0.23 1.07
N GLY A 112 8.36 -0.69 2.02
CA GLY A 112 9.58 -1.47 2.24
C GLY A 112 9.90 -2.40 1.06
N LEU A 113 8.89 -3.10 0.55
CA LEU A 113 9.00 -3.95 -0.64
C LEU A 113 9.33 -3.13 -1.89
N GLY A 114 8.68 -1.99 -2.08
CA GLY A 114 8.97 -1.07 -3.19
C GLY A 114 10.38 -0.48 -3.10
N GLY A 115 10.83 -0.07 -1.91
CA GLY A 115 12.19 0.40 -1.69
C GLY A 115 13.25 -0.68 -1.93
N SER A 116 12.97 -1.91 -1.48
CA SER A 116 13.80 -3.09 -1.76
C SER A 116 13.93 -3.36 -3.26
N MET A 117 12.83 -3.25 -4.02
CA MET A 117 12.83 -3.44 -5.46
C MET A 117 13.70 -2.38 -6.16
N LEU A 118 13.55 -1.10 -5.80
CA LEU A 118 14.37 -0.01 -6.36
C LEU A 118 15.87 -0.20 -6.07
N LEU A 119 16.21 -0.62 -4.85
CA LEU A 119 17.58 -0.93 -4.46
C LEU A 119 18.16 -2.09 -5.27
N SER A 120 17.38 -3.15 -5.51
CA SER A 120 17.85 -4.29 -6.31
C SER A 120 18.09 -3.91 -7.77
N VAL A 121 17.22 -3.07 -8.36
CA VAL A 121 17.37 -2.60 -9.75
C VAL A 121 18.56 -1.65 -9.90
N SER A 122 18.77 -0.72 -8.95
CA SER A 122 19.92 0.17 -8.99
C SER A 122 21.23 -0.58 -8.80
N ALA A 123 21.25 -1.63 -7.95
CA ALA A 123 22.41 -2.51 -7.79
C ALA A 123 22.72 -3.29 -9.08
N MET A 124 21.72 -3.87 -9.75
CA MET A 124 21.93 -4.54 -11.04
C MET A 124 22.48 -3.59 -12.10
N LYS A 125 21.87 -2.40 -12.24
CA LYS A 125 22.35 -1.33 -13.14
C LYS A 125 23.79 -0.92 -12.84
N ALA A 126 24.16 -0.81 -11.57
CA ALA A 126 25.53 -0.48 -11.18
C ALA A 126 26.51 -1.59 -11.58
N ILE A 127 26.16 -2.86 -11.36
CA ILE A 127 27.00 -4.00 -11.77
C ILE A 127 27.21 -4.01 -13.29
N GLU A 128 26.17 -3.76 -14.09
CA GLU A 128 26.29 -3.63 -15.55
C GLU A 128 27.17 -2.45 -16.00
N LEU A 129 27.22 -1.37 -15.22
CA LEU A 129 28.01 -0.17 -15.52
C LEU A 129 29.51 -0.34 -15.22
N PHE A 130 29.87 -1.24 -14.31
CA PHE A 130 31.24 -1.48 -13.86
C PHE A 130 31.84 -2.80 -14.35
N ALA A 131 31.05 -3.66 -15.00
CA ALA A 131 31.49 -4.90 -15.66
C ALA A 131 31.92 -4.63 -17.11
#